data_AF-A0A0F3NLW9-F1
#
_entry.id   AF-A0A0F3NLW9-F1
#
_cell.length_a   1.000
_cell.length_b   1.000
_cell.length_c   1.000
_cell.angle_alpha   90.00
_cell.angle_beta   90.00
_cell.angle_gamma   90.00
#
_symmetry.space_group_name_H-M   'P 1'
#
loop_
_entity.id
_entity.type
_entity.pdbx_description
1 polymer ?
#
loop_
_entity_poly.entity_id
_entity_poly.type
_entity_poly.pdbx_seq_one_letter_code
_entity_poly.pdbx_strand_id
1 'polypeptide(L)'
;MRNNEYNGQKIKYQILNIIKEIIYRNHWNQITAAKILGVDQPKISQIINGKTSGFSLERLLTFLLKLNCKIDLSISTQNIEYVNENQMKDNLDYINLIIIPQDNY
;
A
#
# COMPACT_ATOMS: atom_id res chain seq x y z
N MET A 1 11.01 -14.12 17.73
CA MET A 1 10.40 -12.77 17.83
C MET A 1 11.09 -11.82 16.85
N ARG A 2 10.73 -11.89 15.56
CA ARG A 2 11.27 -11.03 14.48
C ARG A 2 10.38 -11.06 13.22
N ASN A 3 9.08 -11.32 13.34
CA ASN A 3 8.17 -11.40 12.17
C ASN A 3 7.33 -10.11 12.00
N ASN A 4 7.06 -9.37 13.09
CA ASN A 4 6.09 -8.27 13.14
C ASN A 4 6.46 -7.02 12.33
N GLU A 5 7.75 -6.73 12.12
CA GLU A 5 8.16 -5.57 11.28
C GLU A 5 8.19 -5.91 9.78
N TYR A 6 8.17 -7.20 9.43
CA TYR A 6 8.43 -7.66 8.06
C TYR A 6 7.18 -7.66 7.19
N ASN A 7 6.00 -8.00 7.75
CA ASN A 7 4.77 -8.05 6.94
C ASN A 7 4.23 -6.67 6.58
N GLY A 8 4.20 -5.73 7.53
CA GLY A 8 3.78 -4.34 7.25
C GLY A 8 4.65 -3.68 6.18
N GLN A 9 5.98 -3.87 6.22
CA GLN A 9 6.89 -3.33 5.22
C GLN A 9 6.76 -4.02 3.87
N LYS A 10 6.56 -5.34 3.87
CA LYS A 10 6.34 -6.13 2.65
C LYS A 10 5.10 -5.64 1.89
N ILE A 11 3.98 -5.45 2.57
CA ILE A 11 2.73 -4.97 1.94
C ILE A 11 2.93 -3.57 1.37
N LYS A 12 3.54 -2.66 2.14
CA LYS A 12 3.83 -1.30 1.66
C LYS A 12 4.71 -1.34 0.40
N TYR A 13 5.74 -2.18 0.40
CA TYR A 13 6.63 -2.35 -0.76
C TYR A 13 5.88 -2.89 -1.98
N GLN A 14 5.01 -3.89 -1.80
CA GLN A 14 4.17 -4.41 -2.89
C GLN A 14 3.25 -3.32 -3.46
N ILE A 15 2.61 -2.51 -2.61
CA ILE A 15 1.77 -1.39 -3.07
C ILE A 15 2.60 -0.34 -3.81
N LEU A 16 3.79 0.02 -3.30
CA LEU A 16 4.69 0.95 -3.98
C LEU A 16 5.06 0.45 -5.38
N ASN A 17 5.31 -0.85 -5.55
CA ASN A 17 5.59 -1.44 -6.85
C ASN A 17 4.39 -1.33 -7.79
N ILE A 18 3.16 -1.58 -7.33
CA ILE A 18 1.95 -1.40 -8.15
C ILE A 18 1.85 0.07 -8.62
N ILE A 19 2.00 1.03 -7.71
CA ILE A 19 1.95 2.46 -8.03
C ILE A 19 3.04 2.81 -9.07
N LYS A 20 4.25 2.31 -8.88
CA LYS A 20 5.39 2.51 -9.80
C LYS A 20 5.08 1.96 -11.20
N GLU A 21 4.53 0.75 -11.28
CA GLU A 21 4.16 0.14 -12.56
C GLU A 21 3.07 0.93 -13.29
N ILE A 22 2.07 1.45 -12.56
CA ILE A 22 1.03 2.31 -13.15
C ILE A 22 1.64 3.61 -13.68
N ILE A 23 2.52 4.26 -12.92
CA ILE A 23 3.22 5.47 -13.38
C ILE A 23 4.02 5.18 -14.67
N TYR A 24 4.75 4.06 -14.70
CA TYR A 24 5.55 3.65 -15.85
C TYR A 24 4.69 3.37 -17.09
N ARG A 25 3.63 2.56 -16.95
CA ARG A 25 2.72 2.18 -18.05
C ARG A 25 1.95 3.35 -18.65
N ASN A 26 1.67 4.38 -17.85
CA ASN A 26 1.03 5.61 -18.33
C ASN A 26 2.03 6.65 -18.86
N HIS A 27 3.33 6.33 -18.91
CA HIS A 27 4.40 7.22 -19.36
C HIS A 27 4.46 8.56 -18.61
N TRP A 28 4.10 8.56 -17.33
CA TRP A 28 4.13 9.78 -16.53
C TRP A 28 5.54 10.05 -16.01
N ASN A 29 6.02 11.27 -16.23
CA ASN A 29 7.17 11.77 -15.50
C ASN A 29 6.80 12.07 -14.03
N GLN A 30 7.81 12.32 -13.20
CA GLN A 30 7.58 12.52 -11.75
C GLN A 30 6.67 13.71 -11.43
N ILE A 31 6.71 14.77 -12.25
CA ILE A 31 5.89 15.98 -12.05
C ILE A 31 4.42 15.66 -12.34
N THR A 32 4.15 14.94 -13.43
CA THR A 32 2.78 14.51 -13.78
C THR A 32 2.22 13.56 -12.72
N ALA A 33 3.00 12.56 -12.31
CA ALA A 33 2.60 11.64 -11.24
C ALA A 33 2.35 12.36 -9.91
N ALA A 34 3.16 13.37 -9.57
CA ALA A 34 2.98 14.19 -8.38
C ALA A 34 1.64 14.93 -8.39
N LYS A 35 1.27 15.53 -9.53
CA LYS A 35 -0.02 16.21 -9.71
C LYS A 35 -1.19 15.23 -9.56
N ILE A 36 -1.12 14.06 -10.21
CA ILE A 36 -2.19 13.04 -10.16
C ILE A 36 -2.37 12.51 -8.73
N LEU A 37 -1.26 12.16 -8.06
CA LEU A 37 -1.30 11.65 -6.69
C LEU A 37 -1.52 12.75 -5.63
N GLY A 38 -1.47 14.02 -6.01
CA GLY A 38 -1.63 15.18 -5.12
C GLY A 38 -0.55 15.21 -4.04
N VAL A 39 0.71 15.06 -4.45
CA VAL A 39 1.91 15.12 -3.60
C VAL A 39 2.98 15.98 -4.27
N ASP A 40 4.06 16.23 -3.53
CA ASP A 40 5.26 16.85 -4.06
C ASP A 40 6.12 15.82 -4.83
N GLN A 41 6.93 16.31 -5.77
CA GLN A 41 7.82 15.47 -6.58
C GLN A 41 8.77 14.58 -5.74
N PRO A 42 9.35 15.03 -4.60
CA PRO A 42 10.18 14.17 -3.77
C PRO A 42 9.49 12.89 -3.30
N LYS A 43 8.17 12.94 -3.03
CA LYS A 43 7.40 11.73 -2.64
C LYS A 43 7.29 10.75 -3.81
N ILE A 44 7.17 11.24 -5.04
CA ILE A 44 7.20 10.37 -6.22
C ILE A 44 8.57 9.69 -6.37
N SER A 45 9.66 10.41 -6.12
CA SER A 45 10.99 9.81 -6.09
C SER A 45 11.12 8.73 -5.01
N GLN A 46 10.56 8.96 -3.82
CA GLN A 46 10.51 7.94 -2.77
C GLN A 46 9.73 6.68 -3.20
N ILE A 47 8.60 6.85 -3.90
CA ILE A 47 7.80 5.74 -4.45
C ILE A 47 8.62 4.93 -5.46
N ILE A 48 9.22 5.61 -6.46
CA ILE A 48 9.98 4.94 -7.53
C ILE A 48 11.19 4.15 -6.97
N ASN A 49 11.78 4.66 -5.89
CA ASN A 49 12.90 4.04 -5.18
C ASN A 49 12.47 3.01 -4.10
N GLY A 50 11.17 2.72 -3.95
CA GLY A 50 10.66 1.72 -3.01
C GLY A 50 10.84 2.08 -1.52
N LYS A 51 10.93 3.36 -1.18
CA LYS A 51 11.13 3.82 0.21
C LYS A 51 9.81 3.79 0.99
N THR A 52 9.56 2.70 1.73
CA THR A 52 8.30 2.48 2.48
C THR A 52 8.17 3.29 3.76
N SER A 53 9.28 3.67 4.41
CA SER A 53 9.27 4.37 5.70
C SER A 53 8.61 5.75 5.67
N GLY A 54 8.52 6.39 4.50
CA GLY A 54 7.85 7.68 4.32
C GLY A 54 6.33 7.62 4.16
N PHE A 55 5.73 6.42 4.17
CA PHE A 55 4.32 6.23 3.86
C PHE A 55 3.60 5.35 4.88
N SER A 56 2.44 5.81 5.33
CA SER A 56 1.47 4.97 6.04
C SER A 56 0.73 4.06 5.04
N LEU A 57 0.11 2.98 5.52
CA LEU A 57 -0.66 2.09 4.64
C LEU A 57 -1.87 2.83 4.05
N GLU A 58 -2.58 3.61 4.86
CA GLU A 58 -3.73 4.42 4.45
C GLU A 58 -3.36 5.39 3.33
N ARG A 59 -2.15 6.00 3.42
CA ARG A 59 -1.67 6.91 2.38
C ARG A 59 -1.43 6.17 1.06
N LEU A 60 -0.88 4.97 1.11
CA LEU A 60 -0.65 4.14 -0.07
C LEU A 60 -1.97 3.66 -0.69
N LEU A 61 -2.95 3.25 0.13
CA LEU A 61 -4.29 2.90 -0.36
C LEU A 61 -4.97 4.11 -1.03
N THR A 62 -4.82 5.30 -0.46
CA THR A 62 -5.32 6.55 -1.09
C THR A 62 -4.70 6.78 -2.46
N PHE A 63 -3.41 6.49 -2.65
CA PHE A 63 -2.77 6.58 -3.97
C PHE A 63 -3.36 5.58 -4.96
N LEU A 64 -3.58 4.32 -4.55
CA LEU A 64 -4.23 3.32 -5.40
C LEU A 64 -5.63 3.77 -5.85
N LEU A 65 -6.43 4.35 -4.94
CA LEU A 65 -7.75 4.89 -5.30
C LEU A 65 -7.65 6.05 -6.31
N LYS A 66 -6.68 6.95 -6.16
CA LYS A 66 -6.42 8.03 -7.13
C LYS A 66 -5.95 7.53 -8.50
N LEU A 67 -5.39 6.32 -8.54
CA LEU A 67 -4.98 5.64 -9.76
C LEU A 67 -6.09 4.74 -10.34
N ASN A 68 -7.33 4.92 -9.87
CA ASN A 68 -8.50 4.15 -10.29
C ASN A 68 -8.36 2.63 -10.04
N CYS A 69 -7.51 2.21 -9.10
CA CYS A 69 -7.47 0.83 -8.66
C CYS A 69 -8.73 0.52 -7.84
N LYS A 70 -9.40 -0.59 -8.14
CA LYS A 70 -10.39 -1.18 -7.25
C LYS A 70 -9.67 -1.89 -6.10
N ILE A 71 -10.13 -1.65 -4.88
CA ILE A 71 -9.58 -2.29 -3.68
C ILE A 71 -10.72 -3.01 -2.97
N ASP A 72 -10.61 -4.33 -2.87
CA ASP A 72 -11.51 -5.16 -2.08
C ASP A 72 -10.79 -5.57 -0.78
N LEU A 73 -11.35 -5.19 0.38
CA LEU A 73 -10.81 -5.54 1.69
C LEU A 73 -11.70 -6.61 2.34
N SER A 74 -11.11 -7.74 2.72
CA SER A 74 -11.77 -8.80 3.48
C SER A 74 -11.25 -8.83 4.91
N ILE A 75 -12.17 -8.88 5.88
CA ILE A 75 -11.86 -8.87 7.31
C ILE A 75 -12.41 -10.18 7.90
N SER A 76 -11.53 -11.00 8.46
CA SER A 76 -11.89 -12.22 9.17
C SER A 76 -11.63 -12.03 10.67
N THR A 77 -12.68 -12.01 11.48
CA THR A 77 -12.55 -12.00 12.94
C THR A 77 -12.24 -13.41 13.41
N GLN A 78 -11.03 -13.64 13.92
CA GLN A 78 -10.76 -14.84 14.73
C GLN A 78 -11.41 -14.64 16.10
N ASN A 79 -11.85 -15.73 16.73
CA ASN A 79 -12.61 -15.73 17.99
C ASN A 79 -12.02 -14.70 18.97
N ILE A 80 -12.71 -13.59 19.16
CA ILE A 80 -12.26 -12.50 20.02
C ILE A 80 -12.57 -12.96 21.45
N GLU A 81 -11.72 -13.81 22.01
CA GLU A 81 -11.59 -13.82 23.47
C GLU A 81 -11.27 -12.37 23.85
N TYR A 82 -12.03 -11.78 24.77
CA TYR A 82 -11.83 -10.39 25.18
C TYR A 82 -10.43 -10.22 25.77
N VAL A 83 -9.45 -9.94 24.91
CA VAL A 83 -8.08 -9.66 25.31
C VAL A 83 -8.05 -8.19 25.72
N ASN A 84 -7.56 -7.93 26.93
CA ASN A 84 -7.44 -6.59 27.52
C ASN A 84 -7.02 -5.54 26.48
N GLU A 85 -7.69 -4.37 26.47
CA GLU A 85 -7.62 -3.28 25.48
C GLU A 85 -6.19 -2.87 25.03
N ASN A 86 -5.18 -3.18 25.84
CA ASN A 86 -3.77 -2.90 25.58
C ASN A 86 -3.08 -3.83 24.56
N GLN A 87 -3.73 -4.93 24.11
CA GLN A 87 -3.11 -5.90 23.19
C GLN A 87 -3.54 -5.77 21.71
N MET A 88 -4.50 -4.92 21.37
CA MET A 88 -4.92 -4.69 19.98
C MET A 88 -4.04 -3.66 19.22
N LYS A 89 -2.75 -3.55 19.55
CA LYS A 89 -1.85 -2.66 18.81
C LYS A 89 -1.59 -3.21 17.42
N ASP A 90 -2.25 -2.62 16.43
CA ASP A 90 -1.82 -2.44 15.03
C ASP A 90 -1.03 -3.61 14.43
N ASN A 91 -1.56 -4.83 14.56
CA ASN A 91 -0.88 -5.97 13.96
C ASN A 91 -1.29 -6.14 12.48
N LEU A 92 -0.48 -5.58 11.57
CA LEU A 92 -0.61 -5.75 10.12
C LEU A 92 -0.24 -7.16 9.61
N ASP A 93 0.17 -8.08 10.49
CA ASP A 93 0.61 -9.44 10.14
C ASP A 93 -0.48 -10.27 9.46
N TYR A 94 -1.76 -9.92 9.67
CA TYR A 94 -2.92 -10.64 9.15
C TYR A 94 -3.47 -10.08 7.84
N ILE A 95 -2.86 -9.02 7.29
CA ILE A 95 -3.29 -8.47 6.01
C ILE A 95 -2.60 -9.24 4.89
N ASN A 96 -3.38 -9.97 4.08
CA ASN A 96 -2.91 -10.55 2.84
C ASN A 96 -3.29 -9.66 1.67
N LEU A 97 -2.31 -9.26 0.85
CA LEU A 97 -2.56 -8.52 -0.38
C LEU A 97 -2.61 -9.48 -1.56
N ILE A 98 -3.78 -9.61 -2.18
CA ILE A 98 -3.99 -10.36 -3.42
C ILE A 98 -4.11 -9.35 -4.56
N ILE A 99 -3.20 -9.40 -5.51
CA ILE A 99 -3.27 -8.60 -6.73
C ILE A 99 -4.03 -9.40 -7.77
N ILE A 100 -5.21 -8.92 -8.14
CA ILE A 100 -6.01 -9.53 -9.21
C ILE A 100 -5.67 -8.79 -10.50
N PRO A 101 -4.95 -9.42 -11.45
CA PRO A 101 -4.74 -8.81 -12.76
C PRO A 101 -6.10 -8.66 -13.44
N GLN A 102 -6.35 -7.50 -14.04
CA GLN A 102 -7.42 -7.40 -15.03
C GLN A 102 -6.84 -8.03 -16.29
N ASP A 103 -7.30 -9.23 -16.65
CA ASP A 103 -7.02 -9.80 -17.97
C ASP A 103 -7.59 -8.81 -19.00
N ASN A 104 -6.69 -8.15 -19.72
CA ASN A 104 -7.06 -7.28 -20.83
C ASN A 104 -7.60 -8.17 -21.96
N TYR A 105 -8.92 -8.14 -22.17
CA TYR A 105 -9.53 -8.51 -23.45
C TYR A 105 -9.27 -7.43 -24.50
#